data_AF-A0A7C5L8V0-F1
#
_entry.id   AF-A0A7C5L8V0-F1
#
_cell.length_a   1.000
_cell.length_b   1.000
_cell.length_c   1.000
_cell.angle_alpha   90.00
_cell.angle_beta   90.00
_cell.angle_gamma   90.00
#
_symmetry.space_group_name_H-M   'P 1'
#
loop_
_entity.id
_entity.type
_entity.pdbx_description
1 polymer ?
#
loop_
_entity_poly.entity_id
_entity_poly.type
_entity_poly.pdbx_seq_one_letter_code
_entity_poly.pdbx_strand_id
1 'polypeptide(L)'
;LLETVGDYPRTHYIRTLLGELVKSTSSKKLEQFIRENRAALSSLEDAYTIARYSAKEYTREDAEDALRLSEEIIKLVTKAVSG
;
A
#
# COMPACT_ATOMS: atom_id res chain seq x y z
N LEU A 1 7.83 -5.18 -8.42
CA LEU A 1 7.88 -4.25 -9.57
C LEU A 1 9.28 -4.14 -10.11
N LEU A 2 10.24 -3.56 -9.40
CA LEU A 2 11.65 -3.59 -9.85
C LEU A 2 12.15 -5.02 -10.06
N GLU A 3 11.90 -5.90 -9.07
CA GLU A 3 12.29 -7.32 -9.15
C GLU A 3 11.49 -8.12 -10.19
N THR A 4 10.21 -7.77 -10.42
CA THR A 4 9.30 -8.57 -11.25
C THR A 4 9.14 -8.07 -12.69
N VAL A 5 9.30 -6.77 -12.92
CA VAL A 5 9.04 -6.06 -14.19
C VAL A 5 10.29 -5.31 -14.68
N GLY A 6 11.32 -5.13 -13.83
CA GLY A 6 12.57 -4.44 -14.19
C GLY A 6 12.52 -2.92 -14.09
N ASP A 7 11.36 -2.34 -13.79
CA ASP A 7 11.15 -0.91 -13.56
C ASP A 7 9.94 -0.66 -12.65
N TYR A 8 9.80 0.54 -12.11
CA TYR A 8 8.64 0.96 -11.32
C TYR A 8 8.43 2.47 -11.39
N PRO A 9 7.17 2.94 -11.35
CA PRO A 9 6.89 4.37 -11.22
C PRO A 9 7.54 4.92 -9.95
N ARG A 10 8.41 5.93 -10.06
CA ARG A 10 9.00 6.62 -8.90
C ARG A 10 8.00 7.59 -8.26
N THR A 11 6.91 7.04 -7.76
CA THR A 11 5.85 7.77 -7.07
C THR A 11 5.71 7.29 -5.63
N HIS A 12 5.23 8.15 -4.74
CA HIS A 12 4.82 7.76 -3.38
C HIS A 12 3.38 7.27 -3.32
N TYR A 13 2.79 6.98 -4.48
CA TYR A 13 1.39 6.60 -4.58
C TYR A 13 1.23 5.09 -4.42
N ILE A 14 1.10 4.62 -3.17
CA ILE A 14 1.05 3.19 -2.83
C ILE A 14 -0.06 2.46 -3.60
N ARG A 15 -1.21 3.11 -3.84
CA ARG A 15 -2.32 2.51 -4.58
C ARG A 15 -1.96 2.27 -6.05
N THR A 16 -1.19 3.18 -6.67
CA THR A 16 -0.68 2.99 -8.02
C THR A 16 0.30 1.82 -8.08
N LEU A 17 1.26 1.76 -7.14
CA LEU A 17 2.24 0.67 -7.08
C LEU A 17 1.58 -0.69 -6.89
N LEU A 18 0.60 -0.78 -5.98
CA LEU A 18 -0.16 -2.01 -5.75
C LEU A 18 -1.00 -2.40 -6.97
N GLY A 19 -1.57 -1.43 -7.68
CA GLY A 19 -2.29 -1.68 -8.93
C GLY A 19 -1.41 -2.27 -10.03
N GLU A 20 -0.21 -1.70 -10.23
CA GLU A 20 0.77 -2.26 -11.19
C GLU A 20 1.23 -3.66 -10.76
N LEU A 21 1.39 -3.89 -9.46
CA LEU A 21 1.79 -5.21 -8.95
C LEU A 21 0.71 -6.27 -9.22
N VAL A 22 -0.57 -5.96 -9.02
CA VAL A 22 -1.69 -6.86 -9.35
C VAL A 22 -1.68 -7.19 -10.83
N LYS A 23 -1.49 -6.21 -11.72
CA LYS A 23 -1.39 -6.46 -13.17
C LYS A 23 -0.24 -7.42 -13.50
N SER A 24 0.91 -7.26 -12.86
CA SER A 24 2.10 -8.10 -13.13
C SER A 24 2.02 -9.51 -12.53
N THR A 25 1.36 -9.68 -11.39
CA THR A 25 1.32 -10.97 -10.64
C THR A 25 0.02 -11.74 -10.83
N SER A 26 -1.04 -11.10 -11.33
CA SER A 26 -2.40 -11.66 -11.40
C SER A 26 -2.92 -12.21 -10.05
N SER A 27 -2.41 -11.68 -8.94
CA SER A 27 -2.77 -12.14 -7.59
C SER A 27 -4.17 -11.68 -7.18
N LYS A 28 -5.16 -12.57 -7.32
CA LYS A 28 -6.56 -12.32 -6.90
C LYS A 28 -6.70 -11.95 -5.44
N LYS A 29 -5.86 -12.54 -4.57
CA LYS A 29 -5.88 -12.25 -3.13
C LYS A 29 -5.44 -10.82 -2.85
N LEU A 30 -4.37 -10.37 -3.52
CA LEU A 30 -3.89 -9.00 -3.41
C LEU A 30 -4.92 -8.01 -3.99
N GLU A 31 -5.52 -8.34 -5.13
CA GLU A 31 -6.57 -7.53 -5.76
C GLU A 31 -7.79 -7.35 -4.84
N GLN A 32 -8.28 -8.45 -4.25
CA GLN A 32 -9.39 -8.40 -3.31
C GLN A 32 -9.05 -7.55 -2.08
N PHE A 33 -7.87 -7.74 -1.50
CA PHE A 33 -7.42 -6.98 -0.35
C PHE A 33 -7.38 -5.47 -0.63
N ILE A 34 -6.84 -5.06 -1.78
CA ILE A 34 -6.79 -3.64 -2.19
C ILE A 34 -8.21 -3.07 -2.32
N ARG A 35 -9.14 -3.84 -2.89
CA ARG A 35 -10.52 -3.41 -3.06
C ARG A 35 -11.23 -3.21 -1.72
N GLU A 36 -11.06 -4.15 -0.79
CA GLU A 36 -11.68 -4.10 0.55
C GLU A 36 -11.10 -2.97 1.41
N ASN A 37 -9.82 -2.64 1.24
CA ASN A 37 -9.11 -1.65 2.05
C ASN A 37 -8.92 -0.30 1.35
N ARG A 38 -9.71 0.00 0.31
CA ARG A 38 -9.51 1.20 -0.54
C ARG A 38 -9.44 2.51 0.26
N ALA A 39 -10.33 2.69 1.23
CA ALA A 39 -10.38 3.90 2.05
C ALA A 39 -9.14 4.00 2.96
N ALA A 40 -8.78 2.91 3.64
CA ALA A 40 -7.62 2.85 4.51
C ALA A 40 -6.30 3.09 3.73
N LEU A 41 -6.19 2.54 2.52
CA LEU A 41 -5.05 2.78 1.62
C LEU A 41 -4.96 4.24 1.17
N SER A 42 -6.09 4.90 0.92
CA SER A 42 -6.12 6.33 0.60
C SER A 42 -5.64 7.15 1.80
N SER A 43 -6.14 6.84 3.00
CA SER A 43 -5.72 7.52 4.23
C SER A 43 -4.23 7.34 4.52
N LEU A 44 -3.67 6.15 4.26
CA LEU A 44 -2.24 5.86 4.43
C LEU A 44 -1.38 6.71 3.48
N GLU A 45 -1.82 6.85 2.23
CA GLU A 45 -1.16 7.67 1.21
C GLU A 45 -1.22 9.16 1.54
N ASP A 46 -2.37 9.65 2.00
CA ASP A 46 -2.53 11.03 2.46
C ASP A 46 -1.66 11.31 3.69
N ALA A 47 -1.58 10.36 4.62
CA ALA A 47 -0.75 10.49 5.83
C ALA A 47 0.73 10.72 5.53
N TYR A 48 1.27 10.19 4.42
CA TYR A 48 2.65 10.45 4.00
C TYR A 48 2.92 11.96 3.80
N THR A 49 1.94 12.68 3.26
CA THR A 49 2.04 14.13 2.99
C THR A 49 1.58 14.95 4.19
N ILE A 50 0.43 14.60 4.76
CA ILE A 50 -0.22 15.36 5.84
C ILE A 50 0.62 15.31 7.11
N ALA A 51 1.20 14.16 7.49
CA ALA A 51 1.97 14.04 8.72
C ALA A 51 3.25 14.92 8.74
N ARG A 52 3.72 15.40 7.58
CA ARG A 52 4.93 16.22 7.46
C ARG A 52 4.65 17.71 7.33
N TYR A 53 3.51 18.07 6.75
CA TYR A 53 3.25 19.44 6.31
C TYR A 53 1.95 20.04 6.89
N SER A 54 1.27 19.29 7.74
CA SER A 54 0.03 19.73 8.39
C SER A 54 0.17 19.77 9.91
N ALA A 55 -0.70 20.55 10.54
CA ALA A 55 -0.92 20.53 11.99
C ALA A 55 -1.87 19.39 12.43
N LYS A 56 -2.27 18.50 11.52
CA LYS A 56 -3.11 17.35 11.85
C LYS A 56 -2.38 16.42 12.82
N GLU A 57 -2.95 16.25 14.00
CA GLU A 57 -2.53 15.23 14.94
C GLU A 57 -3.21 13.90 14.60
N TYR A 58 -2.47 12.80 14.77
CA TYR A 58 -2.96 11.45 14.62
C TYR A 58 -3.04 10.80 16.00
N THR A 59 -4.12 10.08 16.27
CA THR A 59 -4.21 9.34 17.52
C THR A 59 -3.29 8.13 17.48
N ARG A 60 -3.09 7.52 18.65
CA ARG A 60 -2.42 6.23 18.73
C ARG A 60 -3.16 5.17 17.91
N GLU A 61 -4.49 5.15 17.95
CA GLU A 61 -5.26 4.17 17.17
C GLU A 61 -5.06 4.36 15.67
N ASP A 62 -5.04 5.61 15.17
CA ASP A 62 -4.77 5.89 13.75
C ASP A 62 -3.41 5.32 13.30
N ALA A 63 -2.39 5.51 14.14
CA ALA A 63 -1.04 5.03 13.85
C ALA A 63 -0.97 3.49 13.89
N GLU A 64 -1.65 2.86 14.84
CA GLU A 64 -1.72 1.41 14.95
C GLU A 64 -2.50 0.77 13.78
N ASP A 65 -3.59 1.39 13.33
CA ASP A 65 -4.33 0.97 12.13
C ASP A 65 -3.46 1.06 10.87
N ALA A 66 -2.76 2.18 10.69
CA ALA A 66 -1.84 2.37 9.57
C ALA A 66 -0.71 1.33 9.58
N LEU A 67 -0.17 1.01 10.76
CA LEU A 67 0.86 -0.01 10.93
C LEU A 67 0.34 -1.41 10.56
N ARG A 68 -0.80 -1.82 11.12
CA ARG A 68 -1.44 -3.11 10.81
C ARG A 68 -1.68 -3.28 9.32
N LEU A 69 -2.24 -2.25 8.67
CA LEU A 69 -2.48 -2.25 7.23
C LEU A 69 -1.17 -2.41 6.46
N SER A 70 -0.13 -1.67 6.84
CA SER A 70 1.19 -1.73 6.18
C SER A 70 1.84 -3.11 6.30
N GLU A 71 1.78 -3.73 7.48
CA GLU A 71 2.30 -5.09 7.70
C GLU A 71 1.59 -6.13 6.84
N GLU A 72 0.26 -6.02 6.70
CA GLU A 72 -0.53 -6.94 5.89
C GLU A 72 -0.22 -6.78 4.39
N ILE A 73 -0.07 -5.54 3.92
CA ILE A 73 0.37 -5.25 2.55
C ILE A 73 1.73 -5.91 2.29
N ILE A 74 2.72 -5.71 3.16
CA ILE A 74 4.06 -6.29 3.00
C ILE A 74 3.96 -7.82 2.90
N LYS A 75 3.21 -8.46 3.81
CA LYS A 75 3.00 -9.93 3.79
C LYS A 75 2.37 -10.40 2.49
N LEU A 76 1.37 -9.69 1.97
CA LEU A 76 0.69 -10.06 0.72
C LEU A 76 1.57 -9.85 -0.51
N VAL A 77 2.31 -8.74 -0.55
CA VAL A 77 3.24 -8.43 -1.63
C VAL A 77 4.35 -9.47 -1.68
N THR A 78 5.00 -9.78 -0.56
CA THR A 78 6.06 -10.80 -0.50
C THR A 78 5.57 -12.15 -1.00
N LYS A 79 4.35 -12.56 -0.62
CA LYS A 79 3.74 -13.81 -1.12
C LYS A 79 3.43 -13.76 -2.62
N ALA A 80 3.02 -12.60 -3.14
CA ALA A 80 2.69 -12.44 -4.55
C ALA A 80 3.92 -12.41 -5.47
N VAL A 81 5.10 -12.02 -4.96
CA VAL A 81 6.35 -11.97 -5.74
C VAL A 81 7.26 -13.19 -5.54
N SER A 82 7.13 -13.93 -4.43
CA SER A 82 7.92 -15.15 -4.17
C SER A 82 7.27 -16.41 -4.75
N GLY A 83 6.09 -16.28 -5.36
CA GLY A 83 5.30 -17.39 -5.93
C GLY A 83 5.51 -17.57 -7.42
#